data_AF-A0A1V3SD32-F1
#
_entry.id   AF-A0A1V3SD32-F1
#
_cell.length_a   1.000
_cell.length_b   1.000
_cell.length_c   1.000
_cell.angle_alpha   90.00
_cell.angle_beta   90.00
_cell.angle_gamma   90.00
#
_symmetry.space_group_name_H-M   'P 1'
#
loop_
_entity.id
_entity.type
_entity.pdbx_description
1 polymer ?
#
loop_
_entity_poly.entity_id
_entity_poly.type
_entity_poly.pdbx_seq_one_letter_code
_entity_poly.pdbx_strand_id
1 'polypeptide(L)'
;MTKVSNPLTVVAIFATLAEGFATISLINLSPEMQAIFIYFVMAFPILIVGVFFAILNWNHTVLYAPSDFENEEMYIESLRIKDALKYQVIGTVTSAVSAEVSLSPEQIQRISEKVGGVVEQASMDSRKEKILSILAEGEKPTAEIYEHMGVSKVYVYRLLNDLLVDGQVVQRKDGRHAHWSLSSVTS
;
A
#
# COMPACT_ATOMS: atom_id res chain seq x y z
N MET A 1 27.29 -10.25 9.57
CA MET A 1 26.48 -9.21 10.23
C MET A 1 25.03 -9.62 10.10
N THR A 2 24.41 -10.11 11.17
CA THR A 2 23.04 -10.64 11.13
C THR A 2 22.05 -9.50 11.03
N LYS A 3 21.32 -9.44 9.92
CA LYS A 3 20.21 -8.50 9.68
C LYS A 3 19.07 -8.88 10.63
N VAL A 4 19.06 -8.31 11.82
CA VAL A 4 17.95 -8.46 12.76
C VAL A 4 16.88 -7.47 12.35
N SER A 5 16.03 -7.89 11.42
CA SER A 5 14.91 -7.10 10.91
C SER A 5 13.67 -7.99 10.78
N ASN A 6 13.49 -8.92 11.73
CA ASN A 6 12.25 -9.67 11.85
C ASN A 6 11.41 -9.03 12.97
N PRO A 7 10.19 -8.55 12.68
CA PRO A 7 9.28 -7.98 13.68
C PRO A 7 9.11 -8.87 14.91
N LEU A 8 9.17 -10.19 14.75
CA LEU A 8 9.11 -11.16 15.84
C LEU A 8 10.28 -11.01 16.83
N THR A 9 11.48 -10.73 16.34
CA THR A 9 12.67 -10.54 17.19
C THR A 9 12.61 -9.23 17.97
N VAL A 10 12.06 -8.17 17.36
CA VAL A 10 11.85 -6.88 18.03
C VAL A 10 10.88 -7.07 19.20
N VAL A 11 9.76 -7.75 18.98
CA VAL A 11 8.79 -8.07 20.04
C VAL A 11 9.41 -8.91 21.16
N ALA A 12 10.23 -9.91 20.82
CA ALA A 12 10.91 -10.74 21.82
C ALA A 12 11.87 -9.95 22.73
N ILE A 13 12.65 -9.02 22.14
CA ILE A 13 13.55 -8.14 22.91
C ILE A 13 12.75 -7.24 23.85
N PHE A 14 11.69 -6.59 23.35
CA PHE A 14 10.85 -5.72 24.18
C PHE A 14 10.13 -6.49 25.30
N ALA A 15 9.66 -7.72 25.04
CA ALA A 15 9.04 -8.56 26.06
C ALA A 15 10.03 -8.86 27.20
N THR A 16 11.25 -9.24 26.86
CA THR A 16 12.31 -9.58 27.83
C THR A 16 12.69 -8.36 28.69
N LEU A 17 12.81 -7.19 28.06
CA LEU A 17 13.10 -5.93 28.76
C LEU A 17 11.93 -5.50 29.67
N ALA A 18 10.69 -5.59 29.17
CA ALA A 18 9.51 -5.22 29.93
C ALA A 18 9.34 -6.12 31.17
N GLU A 19 9.55 -7.43 31.04
CA GLU A 19 9.51 -8.38 32.15
C GLU A 19 10.60 -8.09 33.19
N GLY A 20 11.84 -7.80 32.75
CA GLY A 20 12.94 -7.42 33.63
C GLY A 20 12.64 -6.15 34.42
N PHE A 21 12.15 -5.10 33.75
CA PHE A 21 11.78 -3.85 34.42
C PHE A 21 10.58 -4.02 35.36
N ALA A 22 9.58 -4.82 34.98
CA ALA A 22 8.44 -5.12 35.84
C ALA A 22 8.89 -5.83 37.12
N THR A 23 9.76 -6.83 37.00
CA THR A 23 10.29 -7.59 38.15
C THR A 23 11.08 -6.70 39.10
N ILE A 24 12.02 -5.90 38.57
CA ILE A 24 12.83 -4.98 39.38
C ILE A 24 11.95 -3.94 40.09
N SER A 25 10.95 -3.41 39.39
CA SER A 25 10.04 -2.41 39.94
C SER A 25 9.15 -3.02 41.04
N LEU A 26 8.64 -4.23 40.82
CA LEU A 26 7.73 -4.90 41.75
C LEU A 26 8.40 -5.17 43.12
N ILE A 27 9.68 -5.56 43.11
CA ILE A 27 10.43 -5.84 44.35
C ILE A 27 10.67 -4.56 45.16
N ASN A 28 10.77 -3.39 44.50
CA ASN A 28 11.05 -2.11 45.16
C ASN A 28 9.79 -1.31 45.51
N LEU A 29 8.59 -1.80 45.18
CA LEU A 29 7.33 -1.11 45.42
C LEU A 29 6.72 -1.48 46.77
N SER A 30 6.09 -0.51 47.42
CA SER A 30 5.30 -0.73 48.63
C SER A 30 4.08 -1.62 48.34
N PRO A 31 3.61 -2.44 49.30
CA PRO A 31 2.50 -3.38 49.08
C PRO A 31 1.21 -2.72 48.56
N GLU A 32 0.95 -1.48 48.98
CA GLU A 32 -0.22 -0.69 48.56
C GLU A 32 -0.18 -0.34 47.06
N MET A 33 1.02 -0.14 46.50
CA MET A 33 1.22 0.24 45.11
C MET A 33 1.46 -0.96 44.18
N GLN A 34 1.83 -2.12 44.73
CA GLN A 34 2.05 -3.35 43.96
C GLN A 34 0.81 -3.79 43.18
N ALA A 35 -0.38 -3.71 43.79
CA ALA A 35 -1.63 -4.09 43.12
C ALA A 35 -1.90 -3.21 41.88
N ILE A 36 -1.75 -1.88 42.02
CA ILE A 36 -1.92 -0.92 40.92
C ILE A 36 -0.87 -1.19 39.83
N PHE A 37 0.37 -1.46 40.21
CA PHE A 37 1.44 -1.76 39.28
C PHE A 37 1.20 -3.06 38.50
N ILE A 38 0.67 -4.11 39.13
CA ILE A 38 0.33 -5.37 38.44
C ILE A 38 -0.73 -5.14 37.36
N TYR A 39 -1.77 -4.35 37.65
CA TYR A 39 -2.77 -3.99 36.63
C TYR A 39 -2.16 -3.21 35.47
N PHE A 40 -1.22 -2.29 35.74
CA PHE A 40 -0.48 -1.59 34.70
C PHE A 40 0.35 -2.54 33.83
N VAL A 41 1.10 -3.46 34.44
CA VAL A 41 1.94 -4.46 33.74
C VAL A 41 1.10 -5.38 32.85
N MET A 42 -0.12 -5.72 33.24
CA MET A 42 -1.04 -6.51 32.40
C MET A 42 -1.69 -5.69 31.28
N ALA A 43 -2.11 -4.45 31.56
CA ALA A 43 -2.80 -3.61 30.59
C ALA A 43 -1.87 -3.07 29.49
N PHE A 44 -0.62 -2.76 29.84
CA PHE A 44 0.34 -2.14 28.92
C PHE A 44 0.63 -2.98 27.67
N PRO A 45 0.94 -4.30 27.76
CA PRO A 45 1.14 -5.15 26.58
C PRO A 45 -0.10 -5.23 25.69
N ILE A 46 -1.29 -5.33 26.30
CA ILE A 46 -2.56 -5.41 25.57
C ILE A 46 -2.78 -4.12 24.79
N LEU A 47 -2.50 -2.96 25.40
CA LEU A 47 -2.64 -1.66 24.76
C LEU A 47 -1.67 -1.52 23.59
N ILE A 48 -0.40 -1.89 23.76
CA ILE A 48 0.61 -1.85 22.68
C ILE A 48 0.16 -2.72 21.49
N VAL A 49 -0.31 -3.94 21.74
CA VAL A 49 -0.81 -4.84 20.69
C VAL A 49 -2.06 -4.25 20.02
N GLY A 50 -2.99 -3.71 20.80
CA GLY A 50 -4.19 -3.06 20.28
C GLY A 50 -3.88 -1.84 19.40
N VAL A 51 -2.96 -0.97 19.84
CA VAL A 51 -2.49 0.18 19.08
C VAL A 51 -1.73 -0.25 17.83
N PHE A 52 -0.90 -1.29 17.91
CA PHE A 52 -0.20 -1.86 16.76
C PHE A 52 -1.20 -2.30 15.67
N PHE A 53 -2.25 -3.03 16.04
CA PHE A 53 -3.30 -3.41 15.09
C PHE A 53 -4.15 -2.23 14.61
N ALA A 54 -4.43 -1.25 15.47
CA ALA A 54 -5.14 -0.04 15.06
C ALA A 54 -4.35 0.77 14.02
N ILE A 55 -3.03 0.92 14.21
CA ILE A 55 -2.12 1.56 13.25
C ILE A 55 -2.09 0.75 11.94
N LEU A 56 -1.96 -0.57 12.03
CA LEU A 56 -2.04 -1.45 10.86
C LEU A 56 -3.35 -1.27 10.10
N ASN A 57 -4.48 -1.09 10.79
CA ASN A 57 -5.78 -0.92 10.13
C ASN A 57 -5.90 0.42 9.37
N TRP A 58 -5.24 1.48 9.84
CA TRP A 58 -5.31 2.81 9.22
C TRP A 58 -4.20 3.12 8.22
N ASN A 59 -3.06 2.43 8.26
CA ASN A 59 -1.97 2.73 7.32
C ASN A 59 -1.13 1.48 6.98
N HIS A 60 -1.62 0.69 6.02
CA HIS A 60 -1.07 -0.62 5.65
C HIS A 60 0.31 -0.50 4.96
N THR A 61 0.72 0.70 4.57
CA THR A 61 1.89 0.99 3.73
C THR A 61 3.18 1.29 4.54
N VAL A 62 3.09 1.55 5.85
CA VAL A 62 4.24 2.04 6.64
C VAL A 62 5.08 0.92 7.29
N LEU A 63 4.60 -0.33 7.23
CA LEU A 63 5.20 -1.44 7.98
C LEU A 63 6.09 -2.38 7.15
N TYR A 64 6.30 -2.06 5.88
CA TYR A 64 7.30 -2.70 5.04
C TYR A 64 8.35 -1.67 4.68
N ALA A 65 9.61 -1.93 5.02
CA ALA A 65 10.70 -1.17 4.44
C ALA A 65 10.64 -1.33 2.91
N PRO A 66 11.04 -0.31 2.12
CA PRO A 66 11.14 -0.43 0.67
C PRO A 66 11.89 -1.70 0.22
N SER A 67 12.81 -2.21 1.06
CA SER A 67 13.58 -3.43 0.82
C SER A 67 12.81 -4.75 0.95
N ASP A 68 11.57 -4.76 1.41
CA ASP A 68 10.71 -5.97 1.47
C ASP A 68 9.87 -6.14 0.19
N PHE A 69 9.99 -5.22 -0.77
CA PHE A 69 9.40 -5.37 -2.10
C PHE A 69 10.40 -6.06 -3.03
N GLU A 70 10.10 -7.27 -3.49
CA GLU A 70 10.95 -8.06 -4.41
C GLU A 70 11.26 -7.37 -5.76
N ASN A 71 10.67 -6.20 -6.06
CA ASN A 71 10.91 -5.45 -7.29
C ASN A 71 10.98 -3.94 -7.02
N GLU A 72 12.05 -3.52 -6.35
CA GLU A 72 12.33 -2.13 -5.97
C GLU A 72 12.59 -1.24 -7.21
N GLU A 73 13.17 -1.78 -8.28
CA GLU A 73 13.58 -1.01 -9.46
C GLU A 73 12.39 -0.37 -10.20
N MET A 74 11.30 -1.12 -10.40
CA MET A 74 10.12 -0.65 -11.14
C MET A 74 9.28 0.36 -10.33
N TYR A 75 9.28 0.25 -9.00
CA TYR A 75 8.61 1.22 -8.12
C TYR A 75 9.36 2.55 -8.12
N ILE A 76 10.69 2.51 -7.97
CA ILE A 76 11.54 3.71 -8.02
C ILE A 76 11.46 4.38 -9.40
N GLU A 77 11.40 3.63 -10.49
CA GLU A 77 11.22 4.18 -11.82
C GLU A 77 9.83 4.82 -12.00
N SER A 78 8.77 4.19 -11.49
CA SER A 78 7.43 4.78 -11.50
C SER A 78 7.31 6.04 -10.63
N LEU A 79 8.01 6.10 -9.50
CA LEU A 79 8.09 7.28 -8.64
C LEU A 79 8.86 8.40 -9.34
N ARG A 80 9.99 8.09 -9.99
CA ARG A 80 10.76 9.08 -10.77
C ARG A 80 9.97 9.65 -11.94
N ILE A 81 9.20 8.81 -12.63
CA ILE A 81 8.30 9.24 -13.72
C ILE A 81 7.18 10.11 -13.16
N LYS A 82 6.56 9.72 -12.03
CA LYS A 82 5.54 10.52 -11.35
C LYS A 82 6.08 11.87 -10.89
N ASP A 83 7.28 11.91 -10.33
CA ASP A 83 7.93 13.15 -9.89
C ASP A 83 8.28 14.03 -11.08
N ALA A 84 8.91 13.48 -12.14
CA ALA A 84 9.23 14.21 -13.36
C ALA A 84 7.96 14.80 -14.02
N LEU A 85 6.89 14.01 -14.09
CA LEU A 85 5.61 14.44 -14.63
C LEU A 85 4.94 15.49 -13.74
N LYS A 86 5.03 15.35 -12.41
CA LYS A 86 4.53 16.33 -11.45
C LYS A 86 5.23 17.68 -11.63
N TYR A 87 6.54 17.71 -11.77
CA TYR A 87 7.28 18.96 -12.02
C TYR A 87 6.97 19.57 -13.39
N GLN A 88 6.77 18.75 -14.42
CA GLN A 88 6.45 19.22 -15.77
C GLN A 88 5.01 19.77 -15.86
N VAL A 89 4.05 19.13 -15.20
CA VAL A 89 2.65 19.58 -15.13
C VAL A 89 2.54 20.83 -14.26
N ILE A 90 3.19 20.86 -13.08
CA ILE A 90 3.23 22.07 -12.24
C ILE A 90 3.92 23.22 -12.98
N GLY A 91 5.02 22.97 -13.70
CA GLY A 91 5.71 23.97 -14.50
C GLY A 91 4.86 24.54 -15.63
N THR A 92 4.10 23.68 -16.32
CA THR A 92 3.18 24.10 -17.40
C THR A 92 1.97 24.85 -16.84
N VAL A 93 1.41 24.42 -15.71
CA VAL A 93 0.30 25.10 -15.03
C VAL A 93 0.77 26.45 -14.45
N THR A 94 1.95 26.51 -13.84
CA THR A 94 2.51 27.77 -13.30
C THR A 94 2.82 28.76 -14.41
N SER A 95 3.29 28.29 -15.57
CA SER A 95 3.54 29.12 -16.76
C SER A 95 2.24 29.56 -17.46
N ALA A 96 1.16 28.80 -17.31
CA ALA A 96 -0.17 29.16 -17.80
C ALA A 96 -0.93 30.10 -16.83
N VAL A 97 -0.58 30.10 -15.54
CA VAL A 97 -1.22 30.88 -14.46
C VAL A 97 -0.47 32.20 -14.16
N SER A 98 0.71 32.42 -14.75
CA SER A 98 1.48 33.67 -14.59
C SER A 98 0.83 34.91 -15.22
N ALA A 99 -0.33 34.78 -15.88
CA ALA A 99 -1.24 35.88 -16.15
C ALA A 99 -2.44 35.80 -15.19
N GLU A 100 -2.34 36.51 -14.07
CA GLU A 100 -3.41 36.79 -13.09
C GLU A 100 -4.04 35.57 -12.39
N VAL A 101 -3.47 35.13 -11.27
CA VAL A 101 -4.17 34.82 -9.99
C VAL A 101 -3.09 34.44 -8.94
N SER A 102 -3.00 35.20 -7.85
CA SER A 102 -2.18 34.80 -6.69
C SER A 102 -2.93 33.74 -5.88
N LEU A 103 -2.60 32.45 -6.10
CA LEU A 103 -3.21 31.34 -5.37
C LEU A 103 -2.61 31.20 -3.95
N SER A 104 -3.50 31.04 -2.97
CA SER A 104 -3.14 30.74 -1.57
C SER A 104 -2.45 29.37 -1.46
N PRO A 105 -1.52 29.15 -0.51
CA PRO A 105 -0.85 27.86 -0.28
C PRO A 105 -1.80 26.65 -0.17
N GLU A 106 -3.01 26.87 0.37
CA GLU A 106 -4.05 25.83 0.50
C GLU A 106 -4.65 25.39 -0.83
N GLN A 107 -4.71 26.30 -1.81
CA GLN A 107 -5.20 25.97 -3.16
C GLN A 107 -4.16 25.13 -3.90
N ILE A 108 -2.87 25.43 -3.71
CA ILE A 108 -1.76 24.65 -4.28
C ILE A 108 -1.78 23.21 -3.75
N GLN A 109 -2.04 23.02 -2.45
CA GLN A 109 -2.12 21.69 -1.87
C GLN A 109 -3.30 20.88 -2.42
N ARG A 110 -4.50 21.48 -2.51
CA ARG A 110 -5.69 20.83 -3.10
C ARG A 110 -5.50 20.51 -4.58
N ILE A 111 -4.85 21.39 -5.32
CA ILE A 111 -4.51 21.15 -6.73
C ILE A 111 -3.50 20.01 -6.82
N SER A 112 -2.45 19.98 -6.00
CA SER A 112 -1.46 18.88 -6.02
C SER A 112 -2.09 17.53 -5.66
N GLU A 113 -3.04 17.49 -4.72
CA GLU A 113 -3.74 16.26 -4.33
C GLU A 113 -4.68 15.78 -5.44
N LYS A 114 -5.48 16.69 -6.00
CA LYS A 114 -6.38 16.37 -7.11
C LYS A 114 -5.62 15.97 -8.36
N VAL A 115 -4.51 16.65 -8.66
CA VAL A 115 -3.60 16.29 -9.76
C VAL A 115 -2.95 14.93 -9.50
N GLY A 116 -2.51 14.65 -8.27
CA GLY A 116 -1.97 13.33 -7.89
C GLY A 116 -3.00 12.21 -8.13
N GLY A 117 -4.25 12.43 -7.73
CA GLY A 117 -5.34 11.48 -7.99
C GLY A 117 -5.64 11.28 -9.47
N VAL A 118 -5.63 12.35 -10.27
CA VAL A 118 -5.84 12.26 -11.73
C VAL A 118 -4.68 11.56 -12.43
N VAL A 119 -3.44 11.79 -12.01
CA VAL A 119 -2.26 11.11 -12.56
C VAL A 119 -2.26 9.63 -12.19
N GLU A 120 -2.64 9.29 -10.96
CA GLU A 120 -2.81 7.89 -10.57
C GLU A 120 -3.89 7.23 -11.44
N GLN A 121 -5.05 7.87 -11.58
CA GLN A 121 -6.15 7.37 -12.39
C GLN A 121 -5.74 7.14 -13.86
N ALA A 122 -5.06 8.10 -14.48
CA ALA A 122 -4.58 7.96 -15.86
C ALA A 122 -3.54 6.81 -15.99
N SER A 123 -2.69 6.62 -14.98
CA SER A 123 -1.75 5.49 -14.95
C SER A 123 -2.46 4.14 -14.80
N MET A 124 -3.52 4.08 -13.98
CA MET A 124 -4.37 2.90 -13.82
C MET A 124 -5.09 2.57 -15.14
N ASP A 125 -5.65 3.58 -15.81
CA ASP A 125 -6.39 3.41 -17.07
C ASP A 125 -5.47 2.89 -18.18
N SER A 126 -4.24 3.43 -18.31
CA SER A 126 -3.24 2.91 -19.24
C SER A 126 -2.87 1.43 -18.98
N ARG A 127 -2.83 1.02 -17.70
CA ARG A 127 -2.55 -0.38 -17.33
C ARG A 127 -3.75 -1.30 -17.61
N LYS A 128 -4.98 -0.80 -17.47
CA LYS A 128 -6.21 -1.51 -17.87
C LYS A 128 -6.25 -1.74 -19.38
N GLU A 129 -5.91 -0.73 -20.18
CA GLU A 129 -5.81 -0.86 -21.64
C GLU A 129 -4.81 -1.95 -22.05
N LYS A 130 -3.66 -2.02 -21.37
CA LYS A 130 -2.66 -3.07 -21.61
C LYS A 130 -3.19 -4.48 -21.27
N ILE A 131 -4.02 -4.62 -20.23
CA ILE A 131 -4.70 -5.89 -19.93
C ILE A 131 -5.66 -6.25 -21.07
N LEU A 132 -6.46 -5.30 -21.54
CA LEU A 132 -7.40 -5.53 -22.64
C LEU A 132 -6.67 -5.94 -23.93
N SER A 133 -5.51 -5.35 -24.23
CA SER A 133 -4.70 -5.77 -25.38
C SER A 133 -4.14 -7.19 -25.22
N ILE A 134 -3.73 -7.58 -24.02
CA ILE A 134 -3.26 -8.94 -23.73
C ILE A 134 -4.40 -9.96 -23.88
N LEU A 135 -5.61 -9.61 -23.45
CA LEU A 135 -6.80 -10.46 -23.55
C LEU A 135 -7.41 -10.48 -24.96
N ALA A 136 -7.03 -9.53 -25.83
CA ALA A 136 -7.41 -9.55 -27.24
C ALA A 136 -6.75 -10.71 -28.01
N GLU A 137 -5.60 -11.20 -27.53
CA GLU A 137 -4.90 -12.36 -28.12
C GLU A 137 -5.55 -13.70 -27.75
N GLY A 138 -6.47 -13.71 -26.78
CA GLY A 138 -7.20 -14.90 -26.35
C GLY A 138 -7.42 -14.97 -24.83
N GLU A 139 -8.10 -16.03 -24.42
CA GLU A 139 -8.31 -16.31 -22.99
C GLU A 139 -6.98 -16.64 -22.31
N LYS A 140 -6.64 -15.91 -21.25
CA LYS A 140 -5.39 -16.10 -20.51
C LYS A 140 -5.66 -16.29 -19.01
N PRO A 141 -4.90 -17.18 -18.33
CA PRO A 141 -4.99 -17.32 -16.88
C PRO A 141 -4.43 -16.08 -16.20
N THR A 142 -4.90 -15.80 -14.99
CA THR A 142 -4.39 -14.68 -14.17
C THR A 142 -2.87 -14.74 -14.00
N ALA A 143 -2.29 -15.94 -14.00
CA ALA A 143 -0.85 -16.17 -13.91
C ALA A 143 -0.06 -15.49 -15.02
N GLU A 144 -0.46 -15.76 -16.25
CA GLU A 144 0.19 -15.23 -17.44
C GLU A 144 0.05 -13.71 -17.54
N ILE A 145 -1.11 -13.16 -17.12
CA ILE A 145 -1.38 -11.72 -17.16
C ILE A 145 -0.42 -10.97 -16.23
N TYR A 146 -0.22 -11.41 -14.98
CA TYR A 146 0.70 -10.70 -14.09
C TYR A 146 2.17 -10.83 -14.52
N GLU A 147 2.55 -11.95 -15.15
CA GLU A 147 3.89 -12.13 -15.72
C GLU A 147 4.14 -11.16 -16.90
N HIS A 148 3.18 -11.04 -17.83
CA HIS A 148 3.28 -10.11 -18.96
C HIS A 148 3.24 -8.64 -18.53
N MET A 149 2.54 -8.34 -17.44
CA MET A 149 2.47 -6.98 -16.91
C MET A 149 3.69 -6.61 -16.07
N GLY A 150 4.41 -7.58 -15.50
CA GLY A 150 5.51 -7.32 -14.57
C GLY A 150 5.05 -6.64 -13.27
N VAL A 151 3.83 -6.90 -12.82
CA VAL A 151 3.24 -6.27 -11.62
C VAL A 151 2.71 -7.33 -10.64
N SER A 152 2.45 -6.93 -9.40
CA SER A 152 2.01 -7.89 -8.36
C SER A 152 0.65 -8.51 -8.68
N LYS A 153 0.49 -9.79 -8.32
CA LYS A 153 -0.76 -10.55 -8.51
C LYS A 153 -1.98 -9.85 -7.91
N VAL A 154 -1.84 -9.27 -6.71
CA VAL A 154 -2.93 -8.54 -6.03
C VAL A 154 -3.38 -7.33 -6.85
N TYR A 155 -2.43 -6.61 -7.43
CA TYR A 155 -2.72 -5.43 -8.24
C TYR A 155 -3.38 -5.78 -9.56
N VAL A 156 -2.96 -6.87 -10.22
CA VAL A 156 -3.65 -7.42 -11.40
C VAL A 156 -5.08 -7.85 -11.06
N TYR A 157 -5.30 -8.49 -9.91
CA TYR A 157 -6.66 -8.84 -9.48
C TYR A 157 -7.54 -7.61 -9.28
N ARG A 158 -7.02 -6.52 -8.70
CA ARG A 158 -7.77 -5.27 -8.56
C ARG A 158 -8.19 -4.72 -9.92
N LEU A 159 -7.24 -4.67 -10.87
CA LEU A 159 -7.51 -4.21 -12.23
C LEU A 159 -8.53 -5.07 -12.98
N LEU A 160 -8.38 -6.39 -12.91
CA LEU A 160 -9.31 -7.34 -13.52
C LEU A 160 -10.70 -7.27 -12.88
N ASN A 161 -10.78 -7.05 -11.57
CA ASN A 161 -12.04 -6.89 -10.88
C ASN A 161 -12.74 -5.58 -11.29
N ASP A 162 -12.00 -4.48 -11.42
CA ASP A 162 -12.57 -3.24 -11.96
C ASP A 162 -13.10 -3.46 -13.38
N LEU A 163 -12.29 -4.06 -14.27
CA LEU A 163 -12.71 -4.37 -15.65
C LEU A 163 -13.90 -5.33 -15.72
N LEU A 164 -14.04 -6.24 -14.75
CA LEU A 164 -15.18 -7.15 -14.64
C LEU A 164 -16.45 -6.40 -14.22
N VAL A 165 -16.34 -5.46 -13.29
CA VAL A 165 -17.44 -4.58 -12.88
C VAL A 165 -17.86 -3.66 -14.03
N ASP A 166 -16.89 -3.15 -14.78
CA ASP A 166 -17.11 -2.34 -15.98
C ASP A 166 -17.65 -3.17 -17.17
N GLY A 167 -17.75 -4.50 -17.01
CA GLY A 167 -18.30 -5.42 -18.00
C GLY A 167 -17.42 -5.65 -19.22
N GLN A 168 -16.14 -5.25 -19.18
CA GLN A 168 -15.20 -5.35 -20.31
C GLN A 168 -14.51 -6.71 -20.40
N VAL A 169 -14.44 -7.45 -19.29
CA VAL A 169 -13.85 -8.79 -19.21
C VAL A 169 -14.80 -9.76 -18.52
N VAL A 170 -14.66 -11.05 -18.82
CA VAL A 170 -15.39 -12.13 -18.15
C VAL A 170 -14.41 -13.09 -17.48
N GLN A 171 -14.83 -13.65 -16.35
CA GLN A 171 -14.06 -14.62 -15.60
C GLN A 171 -14.63 -16.03 -15.77
N ARG A 172 -13.80 -16.96 -16.23
CA ARG A 172 -14.08 -18.40 -16.18
C ARG A 172 -13.24 -19.03 -15.07
N LYS A 173 -13.87 -19.77 -14.16
CA LYS A 173 -13.17 -20.51 -13.11
C LYS A 173 -12.85 -21.92 -13.60
N ASP A 174 -11.57 -22.29 -13.52
CA ASP A 174 -11.07 -23.62 -13.84
C ASP A 174 -10.35 -24.18 -12.60
N GLY A 175 -11.11 -24.89 -11.76
CA GLY A 175 -10.63 -25.38 -10.46
C GLY A 175 -10.16 -24.25 -9.54
N ARG A 176 -8.85 -24.20 -9.28
CA ARG A 176 -8.21 -23.17 -8.44
C ARG A 176 -7.71 -21.95 -9.22
N HIS A 177 -7.82 -21.97 -10.55
CA HIS A 177 -7.29 -20.92 -11.41
C HIS A 177 -8.44 -20.14 -12.06
N ALA A 178 -8.26 -18.82 -12.18
CA ALA A 178 -9.18 -17.94 -12.88
C ALA A 178 -8.59 -17.59 -14.25
N HIS A 179 -9.37 -17.84 -15.28
CA HIS A 179 -9.12 -17.46 -16.65
C HIS A 179 -9.97 -16.25 -17.02
N TRP A 180 -9.40 -15.37 -17.82
CA TRP A 180 -10.01 -14.10 -18.20
C TRP A 180 -10.02 -14.00 -19.71
N SER A 181 -11.10 -13.45 -20.24
CA SER A 181 -11.26 -13.13 -21.65
C SER A 181 -12.04 -11.84 -21.80
N LEU A 182 -11.94 -11.20 -22.97
CA LEU A 182 -12.77 -10.04 -23.28
C LEU A 182 -14.24 -10.45 -23.29
N SER A 183 -15.11 -9.58 -22.76
CA SER A 183 -16.54 -9.76 -22.94
C SER A 183 -16.85 -9.72 -24.44
N SER A 184 -17.35 -10.81 -25.00
CA SER A 184 -17.86 -10.79 -26.37
C SER A 184 -19.07 -9.87 -26.42
N VAL A 185 -18.86 -8.63 -26.87
CA VAL A 185 -19.96 -7.84 -27.43
C VAL A 185 -20.46 -8.64 -28.60
N THR A 186 -21.61 -9.27 -28.42
CA THR A 186 -22.33 -9.96 -29.47
C THR A 186 -22.67 -8.89 -30.52
N SER A 187 -22.14 -9.05 -31.73
CA SER A 187 -22.66 -8.45 -32.95
C SER A 187 -22.61 -9.50 -34.04
#